data_AF-A0A5S6QQ75-F1
#
_entry.id   AF-A0A5S6QQ75-F1
#
_cell.length_a   1.000
_cell.length_b   1.000
_cell.length_c   1.000
_cell.angle_alpha   90.00
_cell.angle_beta   90.00
_cell.angle_gamma   90.00
#
_symmetry.space_group_name_H-M   'P 1'
#
loop_
_entity.id
_entity.type
_entity.pdbx_description
1 polymer ?
#
loop_
_entity_poly.entity_id
_entity_poly.type
_entity_poly.pdbx_seq_one_letter_code
_entity_poly.pdbx_strand_id
1 'polypeptide(L)'
;MVEIREERVDSDGTRRGAFSNSQAQRTGFTQYLCSNPINSILWFLRGITIVCGLMFVFTVGLNKHSAYQKTLLSAAATNALRLHQRVGRVQFSMSFLQNTFCEDSFHYLLYCMILLSVQPMTLGLATVVLFALLHWCNFFVNLMQASGFGNATLCQTIDSFIKRHMQTILHLAACCEIFLLPVIVSLTLYGKCNVIAPFVYYRFVTMRYSSRRNPRTRLAFQELRATAEYIANHRACPSLVQKAIHQLIRLVNWLAPPPVH
;
A
#
# COMPACT_ATOMS: atom_id res chain seq x y z
N MET A 1 -0.80 -13.13 6.03
CA MET A 1 -0.05 -12.57 7.18
C MET A 1 1.45 -12.78 6.93
N VAL A 2 2.05 -12.00 6.01
CA VAL A 2 3.47 -12.19 5.62
C VAL A 2 4.22 -10.85 5.42
N GLU A 3 3.53 -9.75 5.09
CA GLU A 3 4.20 -8.45 4.84
C GLU A 3 4.84 -7.78 6.09
N ILE A 4 4.58 -8.30 7.30
CA ILE A 4 5.25 -7.84 8.54
C ILE A 4 6.24 -8.86 9.09
N ARG A 5 6.30 -10.08 8.53
CA ARG A 5 7.36 -11.01 8.93
C ARG A 5 8.71 -10.61 8.34
N GLU A 6 8.73 -9.99 7.16
CA GLU A 6 10.00 -9.64 6.49
C GLU A 6 10.72 -8.43 7.10
N GLU A 7 10.02 -7.42 7.63
CA GLU A 7 10.69 -6.35 8.43
C GLU A 7 11.30 -6.88 9.74
N ARG A 8 11.01 -8.14 10.13
CA ARG A 8 11.63 -8.83 11.26
C ARG A 8 12.84 -9.68 10.88
N VAL A 9 13.00 -10.07 9.60
CA VAL A 9 13.94 -11.12 9.18
C VAL A 9 15.33 -10.56 8.80
N ASP A 10 15.44 -9.30 8.38
CA ASP A 10 16.76 -8.69 8.16
C ASP A 10 17.58 -8.51 9.46
N SER A 11 16.93 -8.67 10.62
CA SER A 11 17.56 -8.65 11.94
C SER A 11 18.02 -10.03 12.44
N ASP A 12 17.59 -11.12 11.80
CA ASP A 12 17.61 -12.47 12.39
C ASP A 12 18.69 -13.39 11.80
N GLY A 13 19.45 -12.92 10.81
CA GLY A 13 20.44 -13.71 10.07
C GLY A 13 21.79 -13.96 10.76
N THR A 14 22.03 -13.47 11.99
CA THR A 14 23.36 -13.59 12.65
C THR A 14 23.33 -14.15 14.07
N ARG A 15 22.26 -14.81 14.52
CA ARG A 15 22.19 -15.33 15.90
C ARG A 15 21.93 -16.83 15.98
N ARG A 16 22.94 -17.63 15.63
CA ARG A 16 23.11 -18.97 16.20
C ARG A 16 24.49 -19.06 16.83
N GLY A 17 24.54 -18.81 18.13
CA GLY A 17 25.73 -19.00 18.96
C GLY A 17 25.73 -18.08 20.17
N ALA A 18 25.77 -18.69 21.35
CA ALA A 18 25.96 -18.12 22.68
C ALA A 18 24.76 -17.44 23.37
N PHE A 19 24.22 -18.19 24.34
CA PHE A 19 23.58 -17.66 25.53
C PHE A 19 24.48 -16.61 26.18
N SER A 20 24.09 -15.34 26.16
CA SER A 20 24.55 -14.35 27.12
C SER A 20 23.47 -13.31 27.39
N ASN A 21 23.30 -13.04 28.67
CA ASN A 21 22.39 -12.08 29.28
C ASN A 21 22.63 -10.68 28.68
N SER A 22 21.86 -10.31 27.65
CA SER A 22 21.95 -8.98 27.03
C SER A 22 20.71 -8.19 27.40
N GLN A 23 20.80 -7.41 28.48
CA GLN A 23 20.02 -6.19 28.65
C GLN A 23 20.02 -5.47 27.29
N ALA A 24 18.83 -5.25 26.71
CA ALA A 24 18.70 -4.48 25.47
C ALA A 24 19.38 -3.12 25.67
N GLN A 25 20.56 -2.97 25.08
CA GLN A 25 21.40 -1.80 25.23
C GLN A 25 20.62 -0.61 24.65
N ARG A 26 20.14 0.27 25.53
CA ARG A 26 19.34 1.43 25.15
C ARG A 26 20.17 2.31 24.22
N THR A 27 19.80 2.33 22.94
CA THR A 27 20.41 3.26 21.98
C THR A 27 19.67 4.59 22.07
N GLY A 28 20.41 5.70 22.16
CA GLY A 28 19.79 7.03 22.13
C GLY A 28 18.99 7.23 20.84
N PHE A 29 17.97 8.09 20.88
CA PHE A 29 17.08 8.36 19.73
C PHE A 29 17.86 8.68 18.44
N THR A 30 18.83 9.59 18.53
CA THR A 30 19.69 9.99 17.41
C THR A 30 20.56 8.84 16.93
N GLN A 31 21.09 8.04 17.86
CA GLN A 31 21.90 6.86 17.54
C GLN A 31 21.10 5.80 16.80
N TYR A 32 19.82 5.59 17.16
CA TYR A 32 18.95 4.66 16.44
C TYR A 32 18.63 5.14 15.01
N LEU A 33 18.43 6.44 14.82
CA LEU A 33 18.22 7.00 13.49
C LEU A 33 19.48 6.89 12.62
N CYS A 34 20.65 7.19 13.19
CA CYS A 34 21.94 7.10 12.51
C CYS A 34 22.36 5.64 12.21
N SER A 35 21.96 4.67 13.05
CA SER A 35 22.25 3.26 12.80
C SER A 35 21.41 2.66 11.67
N ASN A 36 20.24 3.26 11.39
CA ASN A 36 19.33 2.82 10.33
C ASN A 36 19.00 3.98 9.36
N PRO A 37 19.99 4.48 8.58
CA PRO A 37 19.84 5.72 7.83
C PRO A 37 18.72 5.63 6.77
N ILE A 38 18.63 4.52 6.04
CA ILE A 38 17.63 4.37 4.97
C ILE A 38 16.21 4.30 5.55
N ASN A 39 16.00 3.53 6.62
CA ASN A 39 14.70 3.42 7.29
C ASN A 39 14.26 4.75 7.92
N SER A 40 15.21 5.55 8.42
CA SER A 40 14.95 6.90 8.89
C SER A 40 14.50 7.83 7.76
N ILE A 41 15.17 7.79 6.60
CA ILE A 41 14.77 8.57 5.41
C ILE A 41 13.36 8.17 4.95
N LEU A 42 13.06 6.87 4.90
CA LEU A 42 11.73 6.35 4.58
C LEU A 42 10.67 6.83 5.57
N TRP A 43 11.00 6.89 6.86
CA TRP A 43 10.10 7.42 7.88
C TRP A 43 9.81 8.90 7.68
N PHE A 44 10.82 9.73 7.38
CA PHE A 44 10.63 11.14 7.05
C PHE A 44 9.80 11.35 5.78
N LEU A 45 10.09 10.62 4.70
CA LEU A 45 9.32 10.68 3.45
C LEU A 45 7.85 10.36 3.66
N ARG A 46 7.54 9.32 4.46
CA ARG A 46 6.16 8.98 4.82
C ARG A 46 5.49 10.07 5.65
N GLY A 47 6.22 10.73 6.55
CA GLY A 47 5.74 11.89 7.29
C GLY A 47 5.31 13.02 6.34
N ILE A 48 6.13 13.33 5.33
CA ILE A 48 5.80 14.30 4.28
C ILE A 48 4.53 13.87 3.52
N THR A 49 4.44 12.59 3.11
CA THR A 49 3.26 12.04 2.43
C THR A 49 1.99 12.23 3.26
N ILE A 50 2.04 11.95 4.57
CA ILE A 50 0.89 12.11 5.47
C ILE A 50 0.50 13.59 5.58
N VAL A 51 1.46 14.47 5.86
CA VAL A 51 1.18 15.91 6.05
C VAL A 51 0.62 16.54 4.77
N CYS A 52 1.23 16.27 3.61
CA CYS A 52 0.71 16.75 2.32
C CYS A 52 -0.65 16.14 1.98
N GLY A 53 -0.88 14.86 2.28
CA GLY A 53 -2.15 14.19 2.05
C GLY A 53 -3.29 14.80 2.89
N LEU A 54 -3.01 15.10 4.17
CA LEU A 54 -3.97 15.77 5.06
C LEU A 54 -4.27 17.19 4.59
N MET A 55 -3.26 17.95 4.15
CA MET A 55 -3.47 19.29 3.59
C MET A 55 -4.36 19.26 2.32
N PHE A 56 -4.24 18.23 1.49
CA PHE A 56 -5.13 18.04 0.34
C PHE A 56 -6.59 17.79 0.78
N VAL A 57 -6.80 16.94 1.79
CA VAL A 57 -8.14 16.57 2.27
C VAL A 57 -8.81 17.71 3.03
N PHE A 58 -8.11 18.34 3.98
CA PHE A 58 -8.66 19.42 4.81
C PHE A 58 -8.55 20.80 4.17
N THR A 59 -7.93 20.90 2.99
CA THR A 59 -7.84 22.14 2.21
C THR A 59 -7.12 23.28 2.94
N VAL A 60 -6.17 22.95 3.81
CA VAL A 60 -5.47 23.91 4.67
C VAL A 60 -4.24 24.45 3.94
N GLY A 61 -4.23 25.77 3.67
CA GLY A 61 -3.03 26.59 3.45
C GLY A 61 -2.22 26.41 2.17
N LEU A 62 -2.43 25.34 1.38
CA LEU A 62 -1.74 25.11 0.11
C LEU A 62 -2.72 25.03 -1.07
N ASN A 63 -2.21 25.37 -2.27
CA ASN A 63 -2.88 25.00 -3.51
C ASN A 63 -3.10 23.47 -3.51
N LYS A 64 -4.36 23.03 -3.55
CA LYS A 64 -4.75 21.61 -3.49
C LYS A 64 -4.00 20.77 -4.52
N HIS A 65 -3.77 21.33 -5.70
CA HIS A 65 -3.03 20.64 -6.75
C HIS A 65 -1.58 20.36 -6.35
N SER A 66 -0.93 21.34 -5.71
CA SER A 66 0.46 21.19 -5.22
C SER A 66 0.54 20.17 -4.07
N ALA A 67 -0.42 20.20 -3.14
CA ALA A 67 -0.49 19.23 -2.05
C ALA A 67 -0.67 17.79 -2.57
N TYR A 68 -1.54 17.60 -3.57
CA TYR A 68 -1.74 16.31 -4.25
C TYR A 68 -0.43 15.80 -4.88
N GLN A 69 0.23 16.64 -5.69
CA GLN A 69 1.48 16.26 -6.36
C GLN A 69 2.61 15.95 -5.37
N LYS A 70 2.76 16.75 -4.31
CA LYS A 70 3.77 16.50 -3.25
C LYS A 70 3.50 15.20 -2.49
N THR A 71 2.22 14.88 -2.26
CA THR A 71 1.81 13.60 -1.65
C THR A 71 2.24 12.43 -2.52
N LEU A 72 1.92 12.47 -3.81
CA LEU A 72 2.28 11.40 -4.74
C LEU A 72 3.78 11.31 -5.00
N LEU A 73 4.49 12.44 -5.08
CA LEU A 73 5.93 12.44 -5.32
C LEU A 73 6.71 11.90 -4.12
N SER A 74 6.33 12.28 -2.90
CA SER A 74 6.93 11.72 -1.68
C SER A 74 6.65 10.23 -1.52
N ALA A 75 5.45 9.78 -1.90
CA ALA A 75 5.12 8.36 -1.94
C ALA A 75 5.89 7.60 -3.03
N ALA A 76 6.01 8.17 -4.23
CA ALA A 76 6.82 7.61 -5.31
C ALA A 76 8.30 7.48 -4.87
N ALA A 77 8.85 8.51 -4.22
CA ALA A 77 10.20 8.47 -3.67
C ALA A 77 10.35 7.39 -2.58
N THR A 78 9.36 7.25 -1.68
CA THR A 78 9.33 6.17 -0.67
C THR A 78 9.39 4.80 -1.33
N ASN A 79 8.58 4.60 -2.38
CA ASN A 79 8.49 3.33 -3.10
C ASN A 79 9.74 3.05 -3.95
N ALA A 80 10.32 4.07 -4.58
CA ALA A 80 11.58 3.92 -5.31
C ALA A 80 12.73 3.54 -4.38
N LEU A 81 12.83 4.18 -3.21
CA LEU A 81 13.85 3.87 -2.22
C LEU A 81 13.66 2.46 -1.63
N ARG A 82 12.42 2.06 -1.31
CA ARG A 82 12.12 0.68 -0.90
C ARG A 82 12.45 -0.33 -1.99
N LEU A 83 12.15 -0.01 -3.25
CA LEU A 83 12.47 -0.89 -4.36
C LEU A 83 13.99 -1.10 -4.47
N HIS A 84 14.77 -0.01 -4.34
CA HIS A 84 16.22 -0.09 -4.32
C HIS A 84 16.76 -0.96 -3.16
N GLN A 85 16.18 -0.84 -1.96
CA GLN A 85 16.55 -1.69 -0.82
C GLN A 85 16.28 -3.18 -1.07
N ARG A 86 15.14 -3.51 -1.67
CA ARG A 86 14.70 -4.91 -1.86
C ARG A 86 15.40 -5.60 -3.02
N VAL A 87 15.60 -4.88 -4.11
CA VAL A 87 16.17 -5.43 -5.35
C VAL A 87 17.70 -5.39 -5.32
N GLY A 88 18.29 -4.50 -4.52
CA GLY A 88 19.74 -4.39 -4.36
C GLY A 88 20.43 -3.78 -5.58
N ARG A 89 21.56 -4.36 -5.99
CA ARG A 89 22.36 -3.85 -7.11
C ARG A 89 21.63 -4.05 -8.44
N VAL A 90 21.58 -3.01 -9.26
CA VAL A 90 20.95 -3.05 -10.58
C VAL A 90 21.71 -4.01 -11.49
N GLN A 91 21.03 -5.04 -11.98
CA GLN A 91 21.56 -5.98 -12.97
C GLN A 91 20.71 -5.92 -14.22
N PHE A 92 21.32 -5.81 -15.39
CA PHE A 92 20.59 -5.86 -16.67
C PHE A 92 20.36 -7.32 -17.08
N SER A 93 19.49 -8.01 -16.34
CA SER A 93 19.06 -9.38 -16.68
C SER A 93 17.54 -9.48 -16.70
N MET A 94 17.01 -10.37 -17.55
CA MET A 94 15.56 -10.59 -17.63
C MET A 94 14.98 -11.11 -16.31
N SER A 95 15.74 -11.93 -15.60
CA SER A 95 15.39 -12.41 -14.26
C SER A 95 15.32 -11.28 -13.23
N PHE A 96 16.26 -10.33 -13.27
CA PHE A 96 16.23 -9.13 -12.43
C PHE A 96 14.99 -8.27 -12.74
N LEU A 97 14.68 -8.08 -14.02
CA LEU A 97 13.53 -7.29 -14.43
C LEU A 97 12.21 -7.95 -14.01
N GLN A 98 12.08 -9.26 -14.19
CA GLN A 98 10.91 -10.03 -13.72
C GLN A 98 10.76 -9.93 -12.20
N ASN A 99 11.85 -10.07 -11.44
CA ASN A 99 11.81 -9.91 -9.99
C ASN A 99 11.38 -8.50 -9.58
N THR A 100 11.92 -7.48 -10.24
CA THR A 100 11.56 -6.06 -10.01
C THR A 100 10.08 -5.82 -10.30
N PHE A 101 9.55 -6.37 -11.39
CA PHE A 101 8.13 -6.26 -11.74
C PHE A 101 7.21 -7.01 -10.77
N CYS A 102 7.70 -7.98 -10.00
CA CYS A 102 6.91 -8.67 -8.98
C CYS A 102 6.91 -7.94 -7.63
N GLU A 103 7.75 -6.91 -7.46
CA GLU A 103 7.85 -6.16 -6.21
C GLU A 103 6.67 -5.20 -6.01
N ASP A 104 6.07 -5.24 -4.81
CA ASP A 104 4.97 -4.34 -4.47
C ASP A 104 5.40 -2.86 -4.53
N SER A 105 6.64 -2.55 -4.15
CA SER A 105 7.19 -1.20 -4.25
C SER A 105 7.24 -0.68 -5.70
N PHE A 106 7.49 -1.56 -6.67
CA PHE A 106 7.42 -1.19 -8.08
C PHE A 106 5.98 -0.91 -8.52
N HIS A 107 5.02 -1.75 -8.09
CA HIS A 107 3.60 -1.52 -8.37
C HIS A 107 3.13 -0.16 -7.84
N TYR A 108 3.47 0.19 -6.60
CA TYR A 108 3.08 1.48 -6.02
C TYR A 108 3.83 2.67 -6.62
N LEU A 109 5.04 2.46 -7.17
CA LEU A 109 5.73 3.47 -7.96
C LEU A 109 4.94 3.78 -9.23
N LEU A 110 4.54 2.75 -9.98
CA LEU A 110 3.68 2.92 -11.16
C LEU A 110 2.33 3.55 -10.80
N TYR A 111 1.72 3.13 -9.69
CA TYR A 111 0.49 3.70 -9.18
C TYR A 111 0.59 5.22 -9.01
N CYS A 112 1.66 5.70 -8.36
CA CYS A 112 1.89 7.13 -8.18
C CYS A 112 2.08 7.86 -9.52
N MET A 113 2.79 7.26 -10.48
CA MET A 113 2.99 7.85 -11.81
C MET A 113 1.68 7.94 -12.61
N ILE A 114 0.83 6.91 -12.55
CA ILE A 114 -0.50 6.94 -13.16
C ILE A 114 -1.33 8.05 -12.52
N LEU A 115 -1.35 8.14 -11.19
CA LEU A 115 -2.10 9.15 -10.47
C LEU A 115 -1.63 10.60 -10.70
N LEU A 116 -0.35 10.80 -11.03
CA LEU A 116 0.19 12.10 -11.43
C LEU A 116 -0.27 12.52 -12.83
N SER A 117 -0.64 11.58 -13.69
CA SER A 117 -1.09 11.83 -15.07
C SER A 117 -2.61 12.07 -15.21
N VAL A 118 -3.36 11.90 -14.12
CA VAL A 118 -4.83 12.06 -14.07
C VAL A 118 -5.22 13.19 -13.13
N GLN A 119 -6.47 13.64 -13.20
CA GLN A 119 -6.96 14.69 -12.31
C GLN A 119 -6.91 14.29 -10.83
N PRO A 120 -6.66 15.26 -9.91
CA PRO A 120 -6.59 15.00 -8.48
C PRO A 120 -7.86 14.35 -7.92
N MET A 121 -7.71 13.21 -7.23
CA MET A 121 -8.81 12.50 -6.59
C MET A 121 -8.42 11.94 -5.22
N THR A 122 -9.32 12.09 -4.25
CA THR A 122 -9.13 11.63 -2.86
C THR A 122 -9.01 10.11 -2.74
N LEU A 123 -9.79 9.35 -3.50
CA LEU A 123 -9.75 7.88 -3.47
C LEU A 123 -8.36 7.34 -3.84
N GLY A 124 -7.67 7.98 -4.79
CA GLY A 124 -6.31 7.62 -5.18
C GLY A 124 -5.26 7.93 -4.10
N LEU A 125 -5.47 8.98 -3.31
CA LEU A 125 -4.57 9.30 -2.19
C LEU A 125 -4.79 8.40 -0.98
N ALA A 126 -6.01 7.91 -0.79
CA ALA A 126 -6.36 7.13 0.39
C ALA A 126 -5.43 5.93 0.57
N THR A 127 -5.14 5.20 -0.50
CA THR A 127 -4.23 4.04 -0.50
C THR A 127 -2.84 4.42 0.00
N VAL A 128 -2.24 5.44 -0.62
CA VAL A 128 -0.89 5.93 -0.34
C VAL A 128 -0.76 6.45 1.09
N VAL A 129 -1.74 7.24 1.55
CA VAL A 129 -1.75 7.79 2.91
C VAL A 129 -1.95 6.70 3.95
N LEU A 130 -2.82 5.70 3.71
CA LEU A 130 -3.02 4.57 4.61
C LEU A 130 -1.74 3.74 4.79
N PHE A 131 -1.02 3.45 3.70
CA PHE A 131 0.27 2.75 3.79
C PHE A 131 1.34 3.59 4.48
N ALA A 132 1.43 4.88 4.15
CA ALA A 132 2.37 5.79 4.78
C ALA A 132 2.14 5.85 6.30
N LEU A 133 0.88 6.01 6.74
CA LEU A 133 0.49 6.06 8.15
C LEU A 133 0.82 4.75 8.88
N LEU A 134 0.46 3.61 8.30
CA LEU A 134 0.72 2.30 8.90
C LEU A 134 2.21 2.09 9.14
N HIS A 135 3.05 2.36 8.13
CA HIS A 135 4.49 2.17 8.27
C HIS A 135 5.18 3.26 9.10
N TRP A 136 4.63 4.48 9.12
CA TRP A 136 5.12 5.55 9.98
C TRP A 136 4.90 5.20 11.46
N CYS A 137 3.71 4.72 11.82
CA CYS A 137 3.39 4.30 13.18
C CYS A 137 4.22 3.09 13.62
N ASN A 138 4.43 2.08 12.74
CA ASN A 138 5.28 0.92 13.05
C ASN A 138 6.72 1.34 13.37
N PHE A 139 7.32 2.18 12.52
CA PHE A 139 8.68 2.66 12.77
C PHE A 139 8.75 3.51 14.04
N PHE A 140 7.74 4.36 14.28
CA PHE A 140 7.66 5.19 15.48
C PHE A 140 7.61 4.35 16.76
N VAL A 141 6.84 3.26 16.79
CA VAL A 141 6.81 2.31 17.93
C VAL A 141 8.19 1.67 18.13
N ASN A 142 8.83 1.19 17.07
CA ASN A 142 10.16 0.58 17.16
C ASN A 142 11.22 1.57 17.69
N LEU A 143 11.17 2.82 17.23
CA LEU A 143 12.02 3.91 17.67
C LEU A 143 11.82 4.22 19.17
N MET A 144 10.57 4.29 19.62
CA MET A 144 10.22 4.52 21.03
C MET A 144 10.67 3.37 21.93
N GLN A 145 10.50 2.12 21.48
CA GLN A 145 10.97 0.94 22.18
C GLN A 145 12.49 0.91 22.31
N ALA A 146 13.22 1.19 21.23
CA ALA A 146 14.68 1.24 21.23
C ALA A 146 15.27 2.37 22.10
N SER A 147 14.56 3.50 22.16
CA SER A 147 14.94 4.67 22.98
C SER A 147 14.64 4.50 24.48
N GLY A 148 14.04 3.37 24.89
CA GLY A 148 13.69 3.09 26.29
C GLY A 148 12.31 3.61 26.73
N PHE A 149 11.53 4.19 25.83
CA PHE A 149 10.15 4.67 26.08
C PHE A 149 9.08 3.62 25.71
N GLY A 150 9.43 2.35 25.60
CA GLY A 150 8.50 1.28 25.23
C GLY A 150 7.32 1.11 26.18
N ASN A 151 7.47 1.48 27.45
CA ASN A 151 6.40 1.43 28.46
C ASN A 151 5.52 2.68 28.47
N ALA A 152 5.80 3.69 27.64
CA ALA A 152 4.94 4.85 27.53
C ALA A 152 3.55 4.43 27.04
N THR A 153 2.50 4.96 27.67
CA THR A 153 1.10 4.65 27.34
C THR A 153 0.82 4.85 25.85
N LEU A 154 1.30 5.95 25.28
CA LEU A 154 1.20 6.26 23.85
C LEU A 154 1.81 5.14 22.99
N CYS A 155 3.02 4.66 23.32
CA CYS A 155 3.69 3.60 22.56
C CYS A 155 2.86 2.30 22.57
N GLN A 156 2.33 1.92 23.74
CA GLN A 156 1.51 0.72 23.89
C GLN A 156 0.14 0.86 23.19
N THR A 157 -0.47 2.04 23.22
CA THR A 157 -1.74 2.31 22.52
C THR A 157 -1.55 2.21 21.01
N ILE A 158 -0.51 2.82 20.45
CA ILE A 158 -0.23 2.75 19.00
C ILE A 158 0.10 1.32 18.59
N ASP A 159 0.95 0.62 19.34
CA ASP A 159 1.28 -0.78 19.05
C ASP A 159 0.03 -1.69 19.07
N SER A 160 -0.83 -1.53 20.08
CA SER A 160 -2.10 -2.25 20.19
C SER A 160 -3.06 -1.92 19.04
N PHE A 161 -3.14 -0.64 18.66
CA PHE A 161 -3.96 -0.18 17.55
C PHE A 161 -3.50 -0.78 16.22
N ILE A 162 -2.19 -0.75 15.93
CA ILE A 162 -1.62 -1.37 14.74
C ILE A 162 -1.97 -2.86 14.72
N LYS A 163 -1.67 -3.60 15.79
CA LYS A 163 -1.94 -5.05 15.85
C LYS A 163 -3.42 -5.39 15.61
N ARG A 164 -4.33 -4.57 16.12
CA ARG A 164 -5.78 -4.75 15.98
C ARG A 164 -6.29 -4.40 14.58
N HIS A 165 -5.88 -3.26 14.02
CA HIS A 165 -6.51 -2.68 12.83
C HIS A 165 -5.70 -2.80 11.55
N MET A 166 -4.44 -3.23 11.61
CA MET A 166 -3.59 -3.44 10.44
C MET A 166 -4.25 -4.28 9.35
N GLN A 167 -4.95 -5.36 9.73
CA GLN A 167 -5.63 -6.17 8.73
C GLN A 167 -6.72 -5.36 8.01
N THR A 168 -7.52 -4.60 8.75
CA THR A 168 -8.56 -3.71 8.23
C THR A 168 -7.99 -2.59 7.36
N ILE A 169 -6.90 -1.95 7.77
CA ILE A 169 -6.24 -0.87 7.00
C ILE A 169 -5.75 -1.37 5.65
N LEU A 170 -5.08 -2.52 5.62
CA LEU A 170 -4.59 -3.12 4.37
C LEU A 170 -5.75 -3.56 3.47
N HIS A 171 -6.85 -4.05 4.04
CA HIS A 171 -8.03 -4.43 3.29
C HIS A 171 -8.74 -3.19 2.72
N LEU A 172 -8.88 -2.11 3.51
CA LEU A 172 -9.44 -0.84 3.06
C LEU A 172 -8.61 -0.26 1.90
N ALA A 173 -7.28 -0.29 2.00
CA ALA A 173 -6.40 0.13 0.92
C ALA A 173 -6.63 -0.71 -0.35
N ALA A 174 -6.73 -2.04 -0.23
CA ALA A 174 -7.04 -2.91 -1.38
C ALA A 174 -8.41 -2.59 -2.00
N CYS A 175 -9.44 -2.30 -1.20
CA CYS A 175 -10.74 -1.88 -1.70
C CYS A 175 -10.65 -0.53 -2.44
N CYS A 176 -9.95 0.46 -1.89
CA CYS A 176 -9.71 1.72 -2.58
C CYS A 176 -9.01 1.52 -3.94
N GLU A 177 -8.02 0.62 -4.03
CA GLU A 177 -7.35 0.26 -5.29
C GLU A 177 -8.32 -0.33 -6.31
N ILE A 178 -9.20 -1.24 -5.88
CA ILE A 178 -10.17 -1.91 -6.76
C ILE A 178 -11.22 -0.90 -7.27
N PHE A 179 -11.80 -0.11 -6.38
CA PHE A 179 -12.82 0.89 -6.74
C PHE A 179 -12.29 2.07 -7.54
N LEU A 180 -10.97 2.28 -7.54
CA LEU A 180 -10.37 3.35 -8.34
C LEU A 180 -10.47 3.08 -9.86
N LEU A 181 -10.48 1.82 -10.30
CA LEU A 181 -10.61 1.47 -11.72
C LEU A 181 -11.91 2.02 -12.36
N PRO A 182 -13.12 1.72 -11.83
CA PRO A 182 -14.35 2.27 -12.39
C PRO A 182 -14.37 3.81 -12.31
N VAL A 183 -13.79 4.41 -11.28
CA VAL A 183 -13.67 5.88 -11.17
C VAL A 183 -12.82 6.45 -12.32
N ILE A 184 -11.66 5.85 -12.62
CA ILE A 184 -10.80 6.27 -13.73
C ILE A 184 -11.53 6.10 -15.08
N VAL A 185 -12.25 4.99 -15.27
CA VAL A 185 -13.08 4.77 -16.47
C VAL A 185 -14.13 5.87 -16.60
N SER A 186 -14.88 6.18 -15.54
CA SER A 186 -15.86 7.27 -15.55
C SER A 186 -15.21 8.62 -15.86
N LEU A 187 -14.08 8.95 -15.24
CA LEU A 187 -13.34 10.19 -15.54
C LEU A 187 -12.90 10.27 -17.01
N THR A 188 -12.52 9.14 -17.60
CA THR A 188 -12.13 9.07 -19.01
C THR A 188 -13.33 9.39 -19.91
N LEU A 189 -14.50 8.83 -19.61
CA LEU A 189 -15.75 9.09 -20.34
C LEU A 189 -16.20 10.56 -20.24
N TYR A 190 -15.93 11.23 -19.12
CA TYR A 190 -16.17 12.66 -18.95
C TYR A 190 -15.07 13.55 -19.60
N GLY A 191 -14.07 12.97 -20.27
CA GLY A 191 -12.97 13.72 -20.89
C GLY A 191 -11.99 14.36 -19.90
N LYS A 192 -11.98 13.91 -18.64
CA LYS A 192 -11.14 14.47 -17.57
C LYS A 192 -9.78 13.79 -17.43
N CYS A 193 -9.54 12.68 -18.13
CA CYS A 193 -8.24 12.02 -18.19
C CYS A 193 -8.01 11.34 -19.55
N ASN A 194 -6.76 10.98 -19.81
CA ASN A 194 -6.34 10.33 -21.05
C ASN A 194 -6.98 8.95 -21.20
N VAL A 195 -7.35 8.58 -22.43
CA VAL A 195 -7.93 7.26 -22.77
C VAL A 195 -7.03 6.09 -22.39
N ILE A 196 -5.71 6.31 -22.33
CA ILE A 196 -4.72 5.30 -21.94
C ILE A 196 -4.77 4.98 -20.44
N ALA A 197 -5.18 5.92 -19.58
CA ALA A 197 -5.16 5.78 -18.12
C ALA A 197 -5.88 4.52 -17.59
N PRO A 198 -7.13 4.19 -18.01
CA PRO A 198 -7.81 2.99 -17.53
C PRO A 198 -7.10 1.69 -17.92
N PHE A 199 -6.46 1.63 -19.10
CA PHE A 199 -5.70 0.44 -19.53
C PHE A 199 -4.46 0.22 -18.69
N VAL A 200 -3.69 1.28 -18.43
CA VAL A 200 -2.50 1.21 -17.58
C VAL A 200 -2.88 0.90 -16.14
N TYR A 201 -3.98 1.49 -15.64
CA TYR A 201 -4.48 1.20 -14.30
C TYR A 201 -4.99 -0.25 -14.17
N TYR A 202 -5.68 -0.76 -15.18
CA TYR A 202 -6.07 -2.17 -15.21
C TYR A 202 -4.85 -3.09 -15.11
N ARG A 203 -3.77 -2.80 -15.85
CA ARG A 203 -2.51 -3.56 -15.73
C ARG A 203 -1.93 -3.51 -14.33
N PHE A 204 -1.97 -2.35 -13.65
CA PHE A 204 -1.59 -2.24 -12.24
C PHE A 204 -2.42 -3.17 -11.35
N VAL A 205 -3.75 -3.16 -11.49
CA VAL A 205 -4.65 -4.02 -10.70
C VAL A 205 -4.38 -5.50 -10.97
N THR A 206 -4.13 -5.90 -12.22
CA THR A 206 -3.76 -7.28 -12.56
C THR A 206 -2.45 -7.69 -11.88
N MET A 207 -1.42 -6.83 -11.92
CA MET A 207 -0.15 -7.11 -11.25
C MET A 207 -0.31 -7.26 -9.74
N ARG A 208 -1.16 -6.42 -9.11
CA ARG A 208 -1.51 -6.53 -7.69
C ARG A 208 -2.27 -7.82 -7.37
N TYR A 209 -3.19 -8.22 -8.23
CA TYR A 209 -3.92 -9.48 -8.09
C TYR A 209 -2.98 -10.70 -8.14
N SER A 210 -1.96 -10.65 -9.01
CA SER A 210 -0.95 -11.71 -9.16
C SER A 210 0.19 -11.65 -8.13
N SER A 211 0.29 -10.59 -7.31
CA SER A 211 1.35 -10.45 -6.31
C SER A 211 1.25 -11.55 -5.25
N ARG A 212 2.35 -12.30 -5.06
CA ARG A 212 2.41 -13.41 -4.09
C ARG A 212 2.61 -12.93 -2.64
N ARG A 213 3.19 -11.75 -2.43
CA ARG A 213 3.53 -11.24 -1.09
C ARG A 213 2.33 -10.67 -0.32
N ASN A 214 1.39 -10.04 -1.02
CA ASN A 214 0.22 -9.43 -0.42
C ASN A 214 -1.09 -10.00 -1.00
N PRO A 215 -1.71 -10.99 -0.36
CA PRO A 215 -2.93 -11.63 -0.87
C PRO A 215 -4.20 -10.77 -0.68
N ARG A 216 -4.11 -9.56 -0.13
CA ARG A 216 -5.30 -8.77 0.27
C ARG A 216 -6.13 -8.30 -0.91
N THR A 217 -5.50 -7.91 -2.02
CA THR A 217 -6.24 -7.55 -3.24
C THR A 217 -7.05 -8.73 -3.75
N ARG A 218 -6.49 -9.95 -3.73
CA ARG A 218 -7.22 -11.18 -4.11
C ARG A 218 -8.37 -11.49 -3.16
N LEU A 219 -8.16 -11.35 -1.85
CA LEU A 219 -9.22 -11.54 -0.85
C LEU A 219 -10.35 -10.52 -1.02
N ALA A 220 -10.02 -9.24 -1.24
CA ALA A 220 -11.02 -8.20 -1.49
C ALA A 220 -11.83 -8.47 -2.77
N PHE A 221 -11.22 -8.96 -3.85
CA PHE A 221 -11.95 -9.40 -5.04
C PHE A 221 -12.88 -10.60 -4.77
N GLN A 222 -12.43 -11.57 -3.96
CA GLN A 222 -13.25 -12.73 -3.57
C GLN A 222 -14.45 -12.30 -2.71
N GLU A 223 -14.24 -11.42 -1.74
CA GLU A 223 -15.30 -10.88 -0.88
C GLU A 223 -16.30 -10.01 -1.67
N LEU A 224 -15.80 -9.17 -2.58
CA LEU A 224 -16.65 -8.37 -3.48
C LEU A 224 -17.54 -9.29 -4.33
N ARG A 225 -16.94 -10.35 -4.89
CA ARG A 225 -17.66 -11.35 -5.67
C ARG A 225 -18.72 -12.06 -4.84
N ALA A 226 -18.38 -12.57 -3.66
CA ALA A 226 -19.32 -13.24 -2.78
C ALA A 226 -20.49 -12.33 -2.38
N THR A 227 -20.22 -11.05 -2.12
CA THR A 227 -21.24 -10.05 -1.80
C THR A 227 -22.15 -9.76 -3.01
N ALA A 228 -21.57 -9.64 -4.20
CA ALA A 228 -22.33 -9.46 -5.43
C ALA A 228 -23.25 -10.66 -5.70
N GLU A 229 -22.76 -11.89 -5.54
CA GLU A 229 -23.55 -13.12 -5.66
C GLU A 229 -24.66 -13.18 -4.59
N TYR A 230 -24.38 -12.78 -3.35
CA TYR A 230 -25.38 -12.71 -2.28
C TYR A 230 -26.51 -11.72 -2.63
N ILE A 231 -26.18 -10.52 -3.12
CA ILE A 231 -27.16 -9.51 -3.54
C ILE A 231 -27.99 -10.01 -4.72
N ALA A 232 -27.34 -10.65 -5.71
CA ALA A 232 -28.02 -11.17 -6.89
C ALA A 232 -28.99 -12.32 -6.58
N ASN A 233 -28.71 -13.12 -5.54
CA ASN A 233 -29.57 -14.20 -5.07
C ASN A 233 -30.63 -13.74 -4.05
N HIS A 234 -30.65 -12.46 -3.69
CA HIS A 234 -31.62 -11.94 -2.73
C HIS A 234 -33.02 -11.83 -3.36
N ARG A 235 -34.05 -12.27 -2.62
CA ARG A 235 -35.44 -12.37 -3.14
C ARG A 235 -36.04 -11.04 -3.60
N ALA A 236 -35.55 -9.92 -3.07
CA ALA A 236 -36.00 -8.58 -3.44
C ALA A 236 -35.18 -7.93 -4.58
N CYS A 237 -34.25 -8.65 -5.20
CA CYS A 237 -33.42 -8.10 -6.28
C CYS A 237 -34.21 -8.01 -7.60
N PRO A 238 -34.28 -6.83 -8.26
CA PRO A 238 -34.89 -6.71 -9.58
C PRO A 238 -34.13 -7.55 -10.63
N SER A 239 -34.86 -8.18 -11.55
CA SER A 239 -34.28 -9.07 -12.57
C SER A 239 -33.22 -8.41 -13.46
N LEU A 240 -33.31 -7.09 -13.67
CA LEU A 240 -32.31 -6.32 -14.42
C LEU A 240 -30.99 -6.18 -13.65
N VAL A 241 -31.06 -5.93 -12.35
CA VAL A 241 -29.88 -5.83 -11.47
C VAL A 241 -29.20 -7.19 -11.34
N GLN A 242 -29.98 -8.26 -11.18
CA GLN A 242 -29.47 -9.62 -11.16
C GLN A 242 -28.68 -9.96 -12.44
N LYS A 243 -29.25 -9.66 -13.61
CA LYS A 243 -28.59 -9.87 -14.91
C LYS A 243 -27.31 -9.04 -15.03
N ALA A 244 -27.34 -7.77 -14.62
CA ALA A 244 -26.16 -6.89 -14.65
C ALA A 244 -25.04 -7.41 -13.73
N ILE A 245 -25.37 -7.84 -12.51
CA ILE A 245 -24.38 -8.40 -11.57
C ILE A 245 -23.77 -9.68 -12.15
N HIS A 246 -24.57 -10.60 -12.70
CA HIS A 246 -24.06 -11.84 -13.28
C HIS A 246 -23.18 -11.57 -14.51
N GLN A 247 -23.52 -10.58 -15.34
CA GLN A 247 -22.67 -10.15 -16.45
C GLN A 247 -21.36 -9.54 -15.98
N LEU A 248 -21.39 -8.69 -14.94
CA LEU A 248 -20.20 -8.10 -14.35
C LEU A 248 -19.28 -9.18 -13.76
N ILE A 249 -19.83 -10.16 -13.05
CA ILE A 249 -19.07 -11.29 -12.51
C ILE A 249 -18.43 -12.09 -13.65
N ARG A 250 -19.16 -12.36 -14.74
CA ARG A 250 -18.59 -13.05 -15.92
C ARG A 250 -17.47 -12.25 -16.56
N LEU A 251 -17.64 -10.93 -16.71
CA LEU A 251 -16.62 -10.04 -17.27
C LEU A 251 -15.38 -10.01 -16.38
N VAL A 252 -15.55 -9.86 -15.06
CA VAL A 252 -14.44 -9.89 -14.10
C VAL A 252 -13.74 -11.25 -14.12
N ASN A 253 -14.48 -12.36 -14.20
CA ASN A 253 -13.88 -13.71 -14.30
C ASN A 253 -13.14 -13.93 -15.63
N TRP A 254 -13.58 -13.29 -16.71
CA TRP A 254 -12.88 -13.32 -17.99
C TRP A 254 -11.61 -12.46 -17.96
N LEU A 255 -11.64 -11.32 -17.25
CA LEU A 255 -10.50 -10.42 -17.06
C LEU A 255 -9.54 -10.88 -15.95
N ALA A 256 -9.96 -11.79 -15.07
CA ALA A 256 -9.14 -12.31 -14.00
C ALA A 256 -8.19 -13.38 -14.56
N PRO A 257 -6.88 -13.30 -14.28
CA PRO A 257 -5.95 -14.34 -14.69
C PRO A 257 -6.30 -15.67 -13.99
N PRO A 258 -6.07 -16.82 -14.66
CA PRO A 258 -6.39 -18.13 -14.09
C PRO A 258 -5.70 -18.31 -12.73
N PRO A 259 -6.36 -18.95 -11.75
CA PRO A 259 -5.75 -19.22 -10.46
C PRO A 259 -4.47 -20.03 -10.70
N VAL A 260 -3.35 -19.50 -10.21
CA VAL A 260 -2.07 -20.21 -10.24
C VAL A 260 -2.21 -21.39 -9.28
N HIS A 261 -2.34 -22.59 -9.82
CA HIS A 261 -2.26 -23.85 -9.08
C HIS A 261 -0.85 -24.08 -8.55
#